data_AF-B5RL00-F1
#
_entry.id   AF-B5RL00-F1
#
_cell.length_a   1.000
_cell.length_b   1.000
_cell.length_c   1.000
_cell.angle_alpha   90.00
_cell.angle_beta   90.00
_cell.angle_gamma   90.00
#
_symmetry.space_group_name_H-M   'P 1'
#
loop_
_entity.id
_entity.type
_entity.pdbx_description
1 polymer ?
#
loop_
_entity_poly.entity_id
_entity_poly.type
_entity_poly.pdbx_seq_one_letter_code
_entity_poly.pdbx_strand_id
1 'polypeptide(L)'
;MKNMIFLATFFLLFLSFNLFSYEIQNEMFIPTRYYVGDTVEFKFSLILDDDEKFIPIAFESIKNEFVEIDKILYRPESGEIIIYFVSFYIGSNTLPHIYVGDIIRSDKTFKLILNNIKINTSTLVADDDSLKIQDIEGVLFLPGTSTYFVIFILAFILIPYLFIKFLKLIKQLLVFLIIKHNLRRPYRVFQKQLSILDNYIKSEEKQNVFYNLLNSSLRVYLSKKTGFDFNAITTTEISEILQSLNVPHEIRSTFVNMLRLSDFSKFSGINLSGDNLSLVLNDLKKAAFNFEEFNRGDNVNI
;
A
#
# COMPACT_ATOMS: atom_id res chain seq x y z
N MET A 1 -6.47 18.83 -14.71
CA MET A 1 -6.35 19.09 -16.17
C MET A 1 -4.94 18.91 -16.72
N LYS A 2 -3.88 19.48 -16.11
CA LYS A 2 -2.49 19.33 -16.61
C LYS A 2 -2.02 17.88 -16.80
N ASN A 3 -2.39 16.98 -15.88
CA ASN A 3 -1.98 15.56 -15.96
C ASN A 3 -2.70 14.78 -17.08
N MET A 4 -3.87 15.25 -17.53
CA MET A 4 -4.65 14.59 -18.59
C MET A 4 -4.09 14.94 -19.98
N ILE A 5 -3.62 16.18 -20.14
CA ILE A 5 -2.99 16.65 -21.39
C ILE A 5 -1.66 15.93 -21.62
N PHE A 6 -0.86 15.73 -20.56
CA PHE A 6 0.42 15.02 -20.66
C PHE A 6 0.26 13.53 -21.02
N LEU A 7 -0.80 12.89 -20.51
CA LEU A 7 -1.11 11.50 -20.86
C LEU A 7 -1.56 11.37 -22.33
N ALA A 8 -2.34 12.34 -22.82
CA ALA A 8 -2.81 12.36 -24.21
C ALA A 8 -1.66 12.62 -25.21
N THR A 9 -0.72 13.51 -24.91
CA THR A 9 0.46 13.71 -25.76
C THR A 9 1.41 12.52 -25.73
N PHE A 10 1.56 11.83 -24.61
CA PHE A 10 2.36 10.60 -24.54
C PHE A 10 1.73 9.46 -25.36
N PHE A 11 0.40 9.34 -25.35
CA PHE A 11 -0.33 8.34 -26.14
C PHE A 11 -0.29 8.61 -27.65
N LEU A 12 -0.34 9.90 -28.06
CA LEU A 12 -0.20 10.30 -29.47
C LEU A 12 1.21 10.08 -30.03
N LEU A 13 2.25 10.18 -29.20
CA LEU A 13 3.64 9.88 -29.59
C LEU A 13 3.91 8.38 -29.75
N PHE A 14 3.11 7.52 -29.10
CA PHE A 14 3.20 6.07 -29.26
C PHE A 14 2.51 5.56 -30.52
N LEU A 15 1.51 6.29 -31.04
CA LEU A 15 0.76 5.89 -32.24
C LEU A 15 1.50 6.12 -33.57
N SER A 16 2.60 6.90 -33.57
CA SER A 16 3.33 7.25 -34.80
C SER A 16 4.36 6.22 -35.26
N PHE A 17 4.50 5.07 -34.58
CA PHE A 17 5.36 3.97 -35.03
C PHE A 17 4.55 2.90 -35.78
N ASN A 18 3.93 3.27 -36.89
CA ASN A 18 3.59 2.29 -37.92
C ASN A 18 4.78 2.20 -38.87
N LEU A 19 5.76 1.38 -38.51
CA LEU A 19 6.79 0.92 -39.44
C LEU A 19 6.08 -0.01 -40.42
N PHE A 20 5.98 0.40 -41.68
CA PHE A 20 5.57 -0.49 -42.76
C PHE A 20 6.56 -1.66 -42.82
N SER A 21 6.09 -2.84 -42.45
CA SER A 21 6.80 -4.10 -42.62
C SER A 21 6.00 -4.92 -43.62
N TYR A 22 6.65 -5.37 -44.70
CA TYR A 22 6.04 -6.36 -45.58
C TYR A 22 6.04 -7.70 -44.85
N GLU A 23 4.88 -8.35 -44.81
CA GLU A 23 4.74 -9.67 -44.20
C GLU A 23 5.24 -10.72 -45.20
N ILE A 24 6.30 -11.44 -44.82
CA ILE A 24 6.83 -12.55 -45.58
C ILE A 24 5.96 -13.77 -45.27
N GLN A 25 5.48 -14.46 -46.31
CA GLN A 25 4.71 -15.69 -46.13
C GLN A 25 5.45 -16.91 -46.70
N ASN A 26 5.12 -18.09 -46.16
CA ASN A 26 5.60 -19.39 -46.64
C ASN A 26 7.12 -19.53 -46.63
N GLU A 27 7.76 -19.13 -45.52
CA GLU A 27 9.17 -19.39 -45.27
C GLU A 27 9.44 -20.91 -45.22
N MET A 28 10.26 -21.40 -46.13
CA MET A 28 10.63 -22.81 -46.21
C MET A 28 12.12 -22.97 -46.48
N PHE A 29 12.76 -23.88 -45.74
CA PHE A 29 14.11 -24.33 -46.00
C PHE A 29 14.09 -25.70 -46.67
N ILE A 30 14.85 -25.85 -47.75
CA ILE A 30 14.98 -27.11 -48.49
C ILE A 30 16.47 -27.43 -48.62
N PRO A 31 16.94 -28.56 -48.05
CA PRO A 31 16.20 -29.50 -47.22
C PRO A 31 15.80 -28.88 -45.86
N THR A 32 14.76 -29.42 -45.21
CA THR A 32 14.29 -28.92 -43.90
C THR A 32 15.28 -29.19 -42.77
N ARG A 33 16.16 -30.17 -42.96
CA ARG A 33 17.33 -30.45 -42.13
C ARG A 33 18.56 -30.42 -43.02
N TYR A 34 19.52 -29.59 -42.66
CA TYR A 34 20.76 -29.42 -43.40
C TYR A 34 21.94 -29.41 -42.43
N TYR A 35 23.06 -29.89 -42.94
CA TYR A 35 24.29 -30.04 -42.21
C TYR A 35 25.32 -29.00 -42.62
N VAL A 36 26.39 -28.90 -41.83
CA VAL A 36 27.51 -28.01 -42.14
C VAL A 36 28.09 -28.36 -43.51
N GLY A 37 28.12 -27.38 -44.40
CA GLY A 37 28.61 -27.52 -45.78
C GLY A 37 27.54 -27.88 -46.82
N ASP A 38 26.29 -28.14 -46.42
CA ASP A 38 25.20 -28.37 -47.36
C ASP A 38 24.73 -27.07 -48.00
N THR A 39 24.35 -27.14 -49.28
CA THR A 39 23.64 -26.04 -49.96
C THR A 39 22.16 -26.10 -49.62
N VAL A 40 21.63 -25.01 -49.10
CA VAL A 40 20.24 -24.88 -48.64
C VAL A 40 19.51 -23.83 -49.46
N GLU A 41 18.29 -24.14 -49.87
CA GLU A 41 17.37 -23.20 -50.50
C GLU A 41 16.43 -22.63 -49.44
N PHE A 42 16.52 -21.33 -49.19
CA PHE A 42 15.52 -20.59 -48.41
C PHE A 42 14.51 -19.94 -49.36
N LYS A 43 13.26 -20.35 -49.29
CA LYS A 43 12.15 -19.89 -50.14
C LYS A 43 11.17 -19.09 -49.32
N PHE A 44 10.70 -17.99 -49.88
CA PHE A 44 9.58 -17.24 -49.32
C PHE A 44 8.80 -16.52 -50.41
N SER A 45 7.52 -16.27 -50.15
CA SER A 45 6.61 -15.56 -51.06
C SER A 45 6.48 -14.10 -50.64
N LEU A 46 6.61 -13.19 -51.60
CA LEU A 46 6.35 -11.77 -51.43
C LEU A 46 4.91 -11.48 -51.85
N ILE A 47 4.08 -10.95 -50.95
CA ILE A 47 2.76 -10.43 -51.31
C ILE A 47 2.93 -8.98 -51.74
N LEU A 48 2.53 -8.70 -52.98
CA LEU A 48 2.51 -7.37 -53.58
C LEU A 48 1.05 -6.96 -53.82
N ASP A 49 0.73 -5.68 -53.59
CA ASP A 49 -0.54 -5.10 -54.03
C ASP A 49 -0.59 -4.98 -55.57
N ASP A 50 -1.79 -4.87 -56.15
CA ASP A 50 -1.99 -4.75 -57.62
C ASP A 50 -1.23 -3.55 -58.25
N ASP A 51 -0.86 -2.54 -57.45
CA ASP A 51 -0.12 -1.34 -57.84
C ASP A 51 1.40 -1.41 -57.56
N GLU A 52 1.91 -2.54 -57.08
CA GLU A 52 3.29 -2.73 -56.65
C GLU A 52 4.09 -3.60 -57.61
N LYS A 53 5.35 -3.22 -57.86
CA LYS A 53 6.29 -4.01 -58.67
C LYS A 53 7.58 -4.25 -57.91
N PHE A 54 8.01 -5.50 -57.86
CA PHE A 54 9.30 -5.88 -57.28
C PHE A 54 10.41 -5.91 -58.35
N ILE A 55 11.54 -5.29 -58.04
CA ILE A 55 12.74 -5.29 -58.87
C ILE A 55 13.85 -5.99 -58.07
N PRO A 56 14.29 -7.20 -58.47
CA PRO A 56 15.36 -7.90 -57.78
C PRO A 56 16.70 -7.16 -57.95
N ILE A 57 17.54 -7.20 -56.93
CA ILE A 57 18.91 -6.69 -57.03
C ILE A 57 19.78 -7.64 -57.88
N ALA A 58 20.75 -7.08 -58.60
CA ALA A 58 21.92 -7.82 -59.06
C ALA A 58 22.78 -8.22 -57.85
N PHE A 59 22.51 -9.41 -57.30
CA PHE A 59 23.14 -9.88 -56.07
C PHE A 59 24.61 -10.27 -56.28
N GLU A 60 25.49 -9.73 -55.44
CA GLU A 60 26.87 -10.18 -55.30
C GLU A 60 26.95 -11.18 -54.14
N SER A 61 27.78 -12.22 -54.26
CA SER A 61 27.89 -13.25 -53.22
C SER A 61 28.33 -12.65 -51.88
N ILE A 62 27.65 -13.06 -50.80
CA ILE A 62 27.97 -12.61 -49.45
C ILE A 62 28.63 -13.76 -48.73
N LYS A 63 29.88 -13.57 -48.28
CA LYS A 63 30.61 -14.57 -47.49
C LYS A 63 31.03 -13.97 -46.15
N ASN A 64 30.60 -14.58 -45.06
CA ASN A 64 31.11 -14.30 -43.72
C ASN A 64 31.69 -15.57 -43.09
N GLU A 65 32.14 -15.48 -41.83
CA GLU A 65 32.76 -16.59 -41.10
C GLU A 65 31.82 -17.79 -40.88
N PHE A 66 30.51 -17.61 -41.06
CA PHE A 66 29.49 -18.60 -40.69
C PHE A 66 28.61 -19.07 -41.85
N VAL A 67 28.43 -18.25 -42.88
CA VAL A 67 27.48 -18.43 -43.97
C VAL A 67 28.05 -17.83 -45.26
N GLU A 68 27.87 -18.55 -46.35
CA GLU A 68 28.08 -18.06 -47.72
C GLU A 68 26.76 -18.09 -48.47
N ILE A 69 26.40 -16.99 -49.12
CA ILE A 69 25.20 -16.85 -49.94
C ILE A 69 25.64 -16.70 -51.38
N ASP A 70 25.29 -17.68 -52.20
CA ASP A 70 25.80 -17.80 -53.56
C ASP A 70 24.96 -16.98 -54.55
N LYS A 71 23.63 -17.06 -54.43
CA LYS A 71 22.69 -16.44 -55.38
C LYS A 71 21.31 -16.22 -54.77
N ILE A 72 20.64 -15.20 -55.29
CA ILE A 72 19.21 -14.92 -55.04
C ILE A 72 18.50 -15.02 -56.39
N LEU A 73 17.41 -15.79 -56.43
CA LEU A 73 16.55 -15.93 -57.61
C LEU A 73 15.16 -15.40 -57.27
N TYR A 74 14.59 -14.62 -58.18
CA TYR A 74 13.20 -14.19 -58.11
C TYR A 74 12.40 -14.84 -59.24
N ARG A 75 11.25 -15.43 -58.91
CA ARG A 75 10.32 -16.01 -59.88
C ARG A 75 9.08 -15.12 -60.00
N PRO A 76 8.96 -14.31 -61.08
CA PRO A 76 7.86 -13.36 -61.23
C PRO A 76 6.47 -14.01 -61.28
N GLU A 77 6.37 -15.23 -61.80
CA GLU A 77 5.09 -15.95 -61.96
C GLU A 77 4.44 -16.38 -60.63
N SER A 78 5.26 -16.67 -59.61
CA SER A 78 4.80 -17.12 -58.29
C SER A 78 5.04 -16.09 -57.17
N GLY A 79 5.73 -14.98 -57.47
CA GLY A 79 6.13 -14.00 -56.45
C GLY A 79 7.15 -14.56 -55.44
N GLU A 80 7.82 -15.67 -55.77
CA GLU A 80 8.73 -16.38 -54.87
C GLU A 80 10.17 -15.88 -55.01
N ILE A 81 10.84 -15.74 -53.87
CA ILE A 81 12.26 -15.43 -53.77
C ILE A 81 12.97 -16.65 -53.17
N ILE A 82 14.04 -17.07 -53.81
CA ILE A 82 14.85 -18.23 -53.42
C ILE A 82 16.28 -17.78 -53.17
N ILE A 83 16.77 -17.99 -51.96
CA ILE A 83 18.13 -17.67 -51.53
C ILE A 83 18.89 -18.98 -51.34
N TYR A 84 20.04 -19.10 -51.99
CA TYR A 84 20.94 -20.25 -51.84
C TYR A 84 22.05 -19.89 -50.88
N PHE A 85 22.17 -20.64 -49.79
CA PHE A 85 23.22 -20.42 -48.82
C PHE A 85 23.85 -21.74 -48.35
N VAL A 86 25.10 -21.65 -47.91
CA VAL A 86 25.86 -22.72 -47.26
C VAL A 86 26.23 -22.25 -45.87
N SER A 87 25.94 -23.05 -44.84
CA SER A 87 26.33 -22.76 -43.46
C SER A 87 27.59 -23.54 -43.09
N PHE A 88 28.55 -22.86 -42.48
CA PHE A 88 29.83 -23.44 -42.02
C PHE A 88 29.88 -23.61 -40.49
N TYR A 89 28.82 -23.26 -39.78
CA TYR A 89 28.79 -23.25 -38.31
C TYR A 89 27.70 -24.16 -37.76
N ILE A 90 27.94 -24.76 -36.60
CA ILE A 90 27.05 -25.72 -35.95
C ILE A 90 26.10 -24.99 -34.99
N GLY A 91 24.82 -25.35 -35.02
CA GLY A 91 23.80 -24.83 -34.12
C GLY A 91 23.02 -23.64 -34.72
N SER A 92 22.44 -22.84 -33.82
CA SER A 92 21.57 -21.72 -34.19
C SER A 92 22.39 -20.46 -34.49
N ASN A 93 22.24 -19.94 -35.71
CA ASN A 93 22.81 -18.67 -36.13
C ASN A 93 21.77 -17.86 -36.91
N THR A 94 22.10 -16.63 -37.30
CA THR A 94 21.25 -15.78 -38.14
C THR A 94 21.92 -15.49 -39.46
N LEU A 95 21.14 -15.52 -40.55
CA LEU A 95 21.62 -14.98 -41.83
C LEU A 95 21.99 -13.51 -41.66
N PRO A 96 23.04 -13.04 -42.37
CA PRO A 96 23.40 -11.63 -42.39
C PRO A 96 22.26 -10.80 -42.99
N HIS A 97 22.36 -9.48 -42.87
CA HIS A 97 21.41 -8.57 -43.52
C HIS A 97 21.48 -8.74 -45.05
N ILE A 98 20.40 -9.21 -45.66
CA ILE A 98 20.34 -9.43 -47.12
C ILE A 98 19.42 -8.38 -47.72
N TYR A 99 19.99 -7.54 -48.58
CA TYR A 99 19.19 -6.67 -49.43
C TYR A 99 18.75 -7.45 -50.67
N VAL A 100 17.44 -7.57 -50.88
CA VAL A 100 16.86 -8.47 -51.89
C VAL A 100 16.41 -7.72 -53.15
N GLY A 101 15.97 -6.47 -53.00
CA GLY A 101 15.50 -5.65 -54.10
C GLY A 101 14.62 -4.48 -53.66
N ASP A 102 14.08 -3.76 -54.64
CA ASP A 102 13.22 -2.60 -54.46
C ASP A 102 11.76 -2.93 -54.82
N ILE A 103 10.82 -2.44 -54.01
CA ILE A 103 9.38 -2.44 -54.32
C ILE A 103 9.01 -1.02 -54.76
N ILE A 104 8.50 -0.88 -55.99
CA ILE A 104 8.02 0.38 -56.53
C ILE A 104 6.51 0.44 -56.38
N ARG A 105 6.03 1.46 -55.66
CA ARG A 105 4.61 1.78 -55.51
C ARG A 105 4.38 3.26 -55.82
N SER A 106 3.61 3.57 -56.86
CA SER A 106 3.16 4.94 -57.16
C SER A 106 4.28 6.01 -57.01
N ASP A 107 5.40 5.81 -57.72
CA ASP A 107 6.65 6.63 -57.70
C ASP A 107 7.49 6.63 -56.42
N LYS A 108 7.18 5.79 -55.43
CA LYS A 108 8.03 5.57 -54.24
C LYS A 108 8.73 4.23 -54.30
N THR A 109 10.02 4.22 -53.99
CA THR A 109 10.87 3.01 -53.93
C THR A 109 11.08 2.60 -52.47
N PHE A 110 10.72 1.37 -52.13
CA PHE A 110 10.94 0.77 -50.81
C PHE A 110 11.97 -0.35 -50.89
N LYS A 111 13.01 -0.29 -50.06
CA LYS A 111 14.06 -1.31 -50.01
C LYS A 111 13.60 -2.52 -49.19
N LEU A 112 13.62 -3.71 -49.80
CA LEU A 112 13.35 -4.97 -49.10
C LEU A 112 14.66 -5.51 -48.51
N ILE A 113 14.78 -5.46 -47.18
CA ILE A 113 15.92 -5.97 -46.44
C ILE A 113 15.46 -7.09 -45.50
N LEU A 114 16.04 -8.28 -45.66
CA LEU A 114 15.82 -9.40 -44.76
C LEU A 114 16.76 -9.31 -43.57
N ASN A 115 16.18 -9.30 -42.37
CA ASN A 115 16.91 -9.18 -41.11
C ASN A 115 16.55 -10.36 -40.20
N ASN A 116 17.55 -10.87 -39.47
CA ASN A 116 17.38 -11.85 -38.38
C ASN A 116 16.72 -13.18 -38.76
N ILE A 117 16.90 -13.66 -39.99
CA ILE A 117 16.43 -15.01 -40.38
C ILE A 117 17.27 -16.04 -39.61
N LYS A 118 16.63 -16.82 -38.75
CA LYS A 118 17.30 -17.85 -37.95
C LYS A 118 17.54 -19.10 -38.78
N ILE A 119 18.77 -19.59 -38.75
CA ILE A 119 19.20 -20.85 -39.36
C ILE A 119 19.66 -21.80 -38.25
N ASN A 120 19.37 -23.09 -38.40
CA ASN A 120 19.84 -24.11 -37.47
C ASN A 120 20.55 -25.22 -38.24
N THR A 121 21.86 -25.30 -38.08
CA THR A 121 22.70 -26.23 -38.85
C THR A 121 23.12 -27.39 -37.95
N SER A 122 22.89 -28.62 -38.40
CA SER A 122 23.23 -29.82 -37.63
C SER A 122 24.62 -30.36 -37.97
N THR A 123 25.21 -31.16 -37.08
CA THR A 123 26.43 -31.92 -37.36
C THR A 123 26.08 -33.29 -37.94
N LEU A 124 26.87 -33.76 -38.90
CA LEU A 124 26.78 -35.15 -39.39
C LEU A 124 27.26 -36.18 -38.36
N VAL A 125 27.97 -35.74 -37.31
CA VAL A 125 28.74 -36.63 -36.41
C VAL A 125 27.94 -37.10 -35.18
N ALA A 126 26.66 -36.75 -35.02
CA ALA A 126 25.90 -37.23 -33.86
C ALA A 126 24.42 -37.43 -34.18
N ASP A 127 24.11 -38.51 -34.90
CA ASP A 127 22.81 -39.18 -34.80
C ASP A 127 22.93 -40.42 -33.87
N ASP A 128 23.89 -40.38 -32.94
CA ASP A 128 24.02 -41.35 -31.87
C ASP A 128 23.11 -40.85 -30.72
N ASP A 129 22.01 -41.55 -30.50
CA ASP A 129 21.00 -41.27 -29.46
C ASP A 129 21.58 -41.14 -28.05
N SER A 130 22.85 -41.50 -27.86
CA SER A 130 23.63 -41.40 -26.63
C SER A 130 24.01 -39.96 -26.22
N LEU A 131 23.97 -39.00 -27.17
CA LEU A 131 24.33 -37.59 -26.94
C LEU A 131 23.16 -36.62 -27.14
N LYS A 132 21.92 -37.12 -27.20
CA LYS A 132 20.76 -36.24 -27.03
C LYS A 132 20.86 -35.60 -25.66
N ILE A 133 21.06 -34.28 -25.62
CA ILE A 133 20.79 -33.48 -24.43
C ILE A 133 19.37 -33.89 -24.02
N GLN A 134 19.24 -34.61 -22.91
CA GLN A 134 17.94 -34.97 -22.37
C GLN A 134 17.11 -33.69 -22.31
N ASP A 135 15.92 -33.73 -22.90
CA ASP A 135 14.94 -32.67 -22.70
C ASP A 135 14.93 -32.34 -21.20
N ILE A 136 15.04 -31.05 -20.86
CA ILE A 136 14.98 -30.59 -19.47
C ILE A 136 13.72 -31.23 -18.89
N GLU A 137 13.88 -32.25 -18.06
CA GLU A 137 12.76 -32.92 -17.43
C GLU A 137 11.94 -31.83 -16.75
N GLY A 138 10.70 -31.66 -17.24
CA GLY A 138 9.82 -30.63 -16.73
C GLY A 138 9.78 -30.73 -15.21
N VAL A 139 9.84 -29.58 -14.53
CA VAL A 139 9.99 -29.47 -13.08
C VAL A 139 9.14 -30.55 -12.40
N LEU A 140 9.81 -31.54 -11.79
CA LEU A 140 9.17 -32.65 -11.08
C LEU A 140 8.39 -32.07 -9.91
N PHE A 141 7.14 -31.70 -10.15
CA PHE A 141 6.21 -31.36 -9.08
C PHE A 141 5.88 -32.66 -8.36
N LEU A 142 6.60 -32.93 -7.27
CA LEU A 142 6.23 -34.02 -6.35
C LEU A 142 4.73 -33.88 -6.04
N PRO A 143 3.94 -34.97 -6.09
CA PRO A 143 2.51 -34.90 -5.85
C PRO A 143 2.25 -34.27 -4.47
N GLY A 144 1.58 -33.11 -4.46
CA GLY A 144 1.32 -32.30 -3.25
C GLY A 144 2.09 -30.98 -3.18
N THR A 145 3.15 -30.78 -3.98
CA THR A 145 3.96 -29.53 -3.96
C THR A 145 3.16 -28.31 -4.42
N SER A 146 2.22 -28.47 -5.36
CA SER A 146 1.31 -27.40 -5.79
C SER A 146 0.41 -26.94 -4.64
N THR A 147 -0.11 -27.88 -3.83
CA THR A 147 -0.91 -27.57 -2.65
C THR A 147 -0.10 -26.80 -1.61
N TYR A 148 1.15 -27.22 -1.36
CA TYR A 148 2.04 -26.49 -0.45
C TYR A 148 2.36 -25.08 -0.96
N PHE A 149 2.58 -24.89 -2.27
CA PHE A 149 2.78 -23.57 -2.86
C PHE A 149 1.56 -22.67 -2.71
N VAL A 150 0.36 -23.20 -2.94
CA VAL A 150 -0.90 -22.45 -2.76
C VAL A 150 -1.08 -22.07 -1.30
N ILE A 151 -0.85 -22.99 -0.36
CA ILE A 151 -0.91 -22.71 1.08
C ILE A 151 0.14 -21.67 1.47
N PHE A 152 1.35 -21.76 0.92
CA PHE A 152 2.43 -20.81 1.20
C PHE A 152 2.07 -19.39 0.72
N ILE A 153 1.60 -19.25 -0.52
CA ILE A 153 1.16 -17.96 -1.06
C ILE A 153 -0.03 -17.42 -0.26
N LEU A 154 -1.00 -18.27 0.07
CA LEU A 154 -2.15 -17.90 0.87
C LEU A 154 -1.71 -17.42 2.26
N ALA A 155 -0.82 -18.15 2.93
CA ALA A 155 -0.27 -17.76 4.23
C ALA A 155 0.51 -16.44 4.13
N PHE A 156 1.30 -16.27 3.08
CA PHE A 156 2.09 -15.05 2.86
C PHE A 156 1.22 -13.80 2.68
N ILE A 157 0.00 -13.95 2.15
CA ILE A 157 -0.96 -12.84 2.03
C ILE A 157 -1.82 -12.69 3.30
N LEU A 158 -2.27 -13.81 3.88
CA LEU A 158 -3.22 -13.80 5.00
C LEU A 158 -2.58 -13.38 6.32
N ILE A 159 -1.35 -13.82 6.58
CA ILE A 159 -0.61 -13.50 7.82
C ILE A 159 -0.41 -11.98 7.99
N PRO A 160 0.18 -11.24 7.03
CA PRO A 160 0.36 -9.80 7.20
C PRO A 160 -0.98 -9.05 7.25
N TYR A 161 -1.99 -9.49 6.50
CA TYR A 161 -3.33 -8.91 6.56
C TYR A 161 -3.96 -9.04 7.96
N LEU A 162 -3.93 -10.25 8.53
CA LEU A 162 -4.42 -10.50 9.90
C LEU A 162 -3.60 -9.74 10.94
N PHE A 163 -2.28 -9.66 10.75
CA PHE A 163 -1.39 -8.93 11.65
C PHE A 163 -1.73 -7.42 11.69
N ILE A 164 -1.97 -6.78 10.54
CA ILE A 164 -2.39 -5.38 10.48
C ILE A 164 -3.73 -5.17 11.17
N LYS A 165 -4.70 -6.07 10.95
CA LYS A 165 -6.02 -6.00 11.58
C LYS A 165 -5.92 -6.17 13.11
N PHE A 166 -5.07 -7.07 13.57
CA PHE A 166 -4.79 -7.30 14.98
C PHE A 166 -4.14 -6.08 15.65
N LEU A 167 -3.14 -5.47 15.02
CA LEU A 167 -2.52 -4.23 15.51
C LEU A 167 -3.52 -3.08 15.62
N LYS A 168 -4.44 -2.94 14.65
CA LYS A 168 -5.49 -1.91 14.71
C LYS A 168 -6.40 -2.12 15.92
N LEU A 169 -6.77 -3.36 16.20
CA LEU A 169 -7.62 -3.73 17.34
C LEU A 169 -6.90 -3.45 18.68
N ILE A 170 -5.62 -3.83 18.80
CA ILE A 170 -4.80 -3.49 19.97
C ILE A 170 -4.72 -1.98 20.17
N LYS A 171 -4.47 -1.21 19.11
CA LYS A 171 -4.39 0.26 19.20
C LYS A 171 -5.68 0.85 19.75
N GLN A 172 -6.83 0.38 19.29
CA GLN A 172 -8.14 0.83 19.79
C GLN A 172 -8.33 0.48 21.28
N LEU A 173 -7.97 -0.74 21.68
CA LEU A 173 -8.04 -1.16 23.08
C LEU A 173 -7.10 -0.35 23.99
N LEU A 174 -5.89 -0.05 23.53
CA LEU A 174 -4.92 0.76 24.27
C LEU A 174 -5.41 2.20 24.42
N VAL A 175 -5.95 2.82 23.37
CA VAL A 175 -6.54 4.16 23.44
C VAL A 175 -7.69 4.19 24.44
N PHE A 176 -8.59 3.20 24.40
CA PHE A 176 -9.68 3.08 25.36
C PHE A 176 -9.18 2.93 26.81
N LEU A 177 -8.17 2.10 27.04
CA LEU A 177 -7.54 1.93 28.35
C LEU A 177 -6.87 3.20 28.86
N ILE A 178 -6.15 3.92 27.99
CA ILE A 178 -5.48 5.19 28.33
C ILE A 178 -6.53 6.25 28.70
N ILE A 179 -7.59 6.40 27.91
CA ILE A 179 -8.69 7.32 28.20
C ILE A 179 -9.31 6.97 29.56
N LYS A 180 -9.68 5.70 29.77
CA LYS A 180 -10.26 5.20 31.03
C LYS A 180 -9.33 5.39 32.24
N HIS A 181 -8.03 5.23 32.06
CA HIS A 181 -7.05 5.44 33.12
C HIS A 181 -6.87 6.93 33.43
N ASN A 182 -6.80 7.78 32.40
CA ASN A 182 -6.63 9.22 32.57
C ASN A 182 -7.86 9.87 33.24
N LEU A 183 -9.06 9.36 32.95
CA LEU A 183 -10.32 9.74 33.63
C LEU A 183 -10.29 9.51 35.15
N ARG A 184 -9.51 8.54 35.64
CA ARG A 184 -9.36 8.23 37.08
C ARG A 184 -8.29 9.08 37.78
N ARG A 185 -7.41 9.76 37.04
CA ARG A 185 -6.31 10.53 37.62
C ARG A 185 -6.81 11.73 38.45
N PRO A 186 -7.77 12.56 37.99
CA PRO A 186 -8.31 13.67 38.79
C PRO A 186 -8.97 13.21 40.09
N TYR A 187 -9.78 12.14 40.04
CA TYR A 187 -10.45 11.58 41.21
C TYR A 187 -9.47 11.04 42.26
N ARG A 188 -8.43 10.32 41.83
CA ARG A 188 -7.38 9.82 42.76
C ARG A 188 -6.63 10.96 43.44
N VAL A 189 -6.35 12.05 42.72
CA VAL A 189 -5.72 13.24 43.30
C VAL A 189 -6.67 13.89 44.30
N PHE A 190 -7.95 14.03 43.97
CA PHE A 190 -8.95 14.59 44.88
C PHE A 190 -9.16 13.75 46.13
N GLN A 191 -9.21 12.41 46.02
CA GLN A 191 -9.26 11.50 47.18
C GLN A 191 -8.07 11.70 48.12
N LYS A 192 -6.85 11.86 47.59
CA LYS A 192 -5.67 12.16 48.42
C LYS A 192 -5.83 13.49 49.17
N GLN A 193 -6.38 14.51 48.51
CA GLN A 193 -6.66 15.79 49.17
C GLN A 193 -7.75 15.65 50.25
N LEU A 194 -8.79 14.85 50.03
CA LEU A 194 -9.80 14.54 51.04
C LEU A 194 -9.22 13.79 52.25
N SER A 195 -8.26 12.90 52.05
CA SER A 195 -7.53 12.25 53.15
C SER A 195 -6.68 13.24 53.95
N ILE A 196 -6.08 14.23 53.29
CA ILE A 196 -5.34 15.31 53.96
C ILE A 196 -6.32 16.15 54.79
N LEU A 197 -7.45 16.55 54.22
CA LEU A 197 -8.53 17.29 54.92
C LEU A 197 -9.07 16.52 56.14
N ASP A 198 -9.16 15.20 56.07
CA ASP A 198 -9.56 14.32 57.20
C ASP A 198 -8.57 14.43 58.38
N ASN A 199 -7.28 14.56 58.11
CA ASN A 199 -6.26 14.75 59.13
C ASN A 199 -6.33 16.16 59.76
N TYR A 200 -6.66 17.18 58.96
CA TYR A 200 -6.86 18.56 59.46
C TYR A 200 -8.05 18.68 60.41
N ILE A 201 -9.10 17.87 60.24
CA ILE A 201 -10.23 17.81 61.19
C ILE A 201 -9.77 17.26 62.54
N LYS A 202 -8.86 16.29 62.55
CA LYS A 202 -8.34 15.63 63.75
C LYS A 202 -7.30 16.45 64.52
N SER A 203 -6.59 17.36 63.85
CA SER A 203 -5.50 18.15 64.45
C SER A 203 -5.95 19.49 65.06
N GLU A 204 -7.26 19.82 65.02
CA GLU A 204 -7.81 21.12 65.45
C GLU A 204 -7.09 22.34 64.84
N GLU A 205 -6.42 22.15 63.71
CA GLU A 205 -5.73 23.23 63.01
C GLU A 205 -6.71 24.30 62.51
N LYS A 206 -6.19 25.51 62.28
CA LYS A 206 -6.96 26.70 61.89
C LYS A 206 -8.00 26.36 60.82
N GLN A 207 -9.28 26.35 61.19
CA GLN A 207 -10.41 25.98 60.32
C GLN A 207 -10.43 26.78 59.00
N ASN A 208 -9.91 28.01 58.99
CA ASN A 208 -9.73 28.81 57.77
C ASN A 208 -8.85 28.11 56.72
N VAL A 209 -7.81 27.38 57.13
CA VAL A 209 -6.92 26.62 56.24
C VAL A 209 -7.68 25.44 55.65
N PHE A 210 -8.48 24.74 56.46
CA PHE A 210 -9.33 23.65 56.00
C PHE A 210 -10.29 24.12 54.91
N TYR A 211 -11.05 25.20 55.14
CA TYR A 211 -12.03 25.69 54.15
C TYR A 211 -11.37 26.19 52.86
N ASN A 212 -10.23 26.86 52.94
CA ASN A 212 -9.48 27.27 51.75
C ASN A 212 -8.96 26.07 50.94
N LEU A 213 -8.49 25.03 51.62
CA LEU A 213 -7.98 23.82 50.98
C LEU A 213 -9.13 23.00 50.37
N LEU A 214 -10.29 22.95 51.03
CA LEU A 214 -11.52 22.36 50.52
C LEU A 214 -11.95 23.05 49.22
N ASN A 215 -12.04 24.39 49.23
CA ASN A 215 -12.48 25.20 48.09
C ASN A 215 -11.56 25.01 46.88
N SER A 216 -10.25 25.17 47.09
CA SER A 216 -9.24 25.00 46.04
C SER A 216 -9.21 23.56 45.50
N SER A 217 -9.27 22.55 46.37
CA SER A 217 -9.25 21.15 45.95
C SER A 217 -10.48 20.78 45.12
N LEU A 218 -11.67 21.24 45.52
CA LEU A 218 -12.92 20.98 44.81
C LEU A 218 -12.94 21.68 43.45
N ARG A 219 -12.52 22.95 43.38
CA ARG A 219 -12.43 23.69 42.10
C ARG A 219 -11.42 23.07 41.15
N VAL A 220 -10.24 22.68 41.63
CA VAL A 220 -9.23 21.98 40.82
C VAL A 220 -9.78 20.64 40.31
N TYR A 221 -10.46 19.88 41.16
CA TYR A 221 -11.08 18.61 40.77
C TYR A 221 -12.12 18.80 39.66
N LEU A 222 -13.09 19.71 39.86
CA LEU A 222 -14.13 19.99 38.87
C LEU A 222 -13.52 20.50 37.55
N SER A 223 -12.50 21.36 37.63
CA SER A 223 -11.82 21.88 36.44
C SER A 223 -11.13 20.79 35.63
N LYS A 224 -10.40 19.90 36.31
CA LYS A 224 -9.72 18.78 35.65
C LYS A 224 -10.68 17.75 35.09
N LYS A 225 -11.89 17.62 35.65
CA LYS A 225 -12.88 16.63 35.22
C LYS A 225 -13.75 17.11 34.07
N THR A 226 -14.13 18.38 34.07
CA THR A 226 -15.08 18.95 33.10
C THR A 226 -14.40 19.79 32.01
N GLY A 227 -13.14 20.20 32.21
CA GLY A 227 -12.37 20.99 31.25
C GLY A 227 -12.54 22.51 31.35
N PHE A 228 -13.50 23.00 32.15
CA PHE A 228 -13.67 24.45 32.41
C PHE A 228 -12.79 24.91 33.58
N ASP A 229 -12.44 26.19 33.64
CA ASP A 229 -11.67 26.74 34.76
C ASP A 229 -12.58 27.20 35.90
N PHE A 230 -12.77 26.34 36.91
CA PHE A 230 -13.58 26.62 38.10
C PHE A 230 -12.87 27.54 39.11
N ASN A 231 -11.59 27.87 38.92
CA ASN A 231 -10.88 28.77 39.84
C ASN A 231 -11.22 30.24 39.59
N ALA A 232 -11.57 30.59 38.34
CA ALA A 232 -11.79 31.98 37.91
C ALA A 232 -13.25 32.43 38.00
N ILE A 233 -14.18 31.53 38.35
CA ILE A 233 -15.62 31.77 38.29
C ILE A 233 -16.27 31.73 39.68
N THR A 234 -17.44 32.34 39.80
CA THR A 234 -18.22 32.42 41.04
C THR A 234 -18.96 31.12 41.35
N THR A 235 -19.26 30.88 42.62
CA THR A 235 -20.00 29.67 43.06
C THR A 235 -21.40 29.56 42.44
N THR A 236 -22.00 30.68 42.01
CA THR A 236 -23.27 30.70 41.26
C THR A 236 -23.09 30.20 39.84
N GLU A 237 -22.08 30.71 39.11
CA GLU A 237 -21.75 30.26 37.74
C GLU A 237 -21.36 28.78 37.72
N ILE A 238 -20.67 28.29 38.76
CA ILE A 238 -20.37 26.86 38.94
C ILE A 238 -21.65 26.01 38.92
N SER A 239 -22.72 26.48 39.57
CA SER A 239 -24.00 25.77 39.59
C SER A 239 -24.64 25.71 38.20
N GLU A 240 -24.58 26.81 37.45
CA GLU A 240 -25.13 26.90 36.08
C GLU A 240 -24.37 25.98 35.12
N ILE A 241 -23.03 25.96 35.20
CA ILE A 241 -22.20 25.08 34.39
C ILE A 241 -22.50 23.61 34.71
N LEU A 242 -22.56 23.23 35.99
CA LEU A 242 -22.91 21.86 36.39
C LEU A 242 -24.33 21.47 35.94
N GLN A 243 -25.27 22.41 35.89
CA GLN A 243 -26.59 22.18 35.32
C GLN A 243 -26.55 21.97 33.81
N SER A 244 -25.75 22.75 33.08
CA SER A 244 -25.57 22.59 31.62
C SER A 244 -24.94 21.24 31.24
N LEU A 245 -24.13 20.68 32.14
CA LEU A 245 -23.52 19.35 32.01
C LEU A 245 -24.47 18.20 32.41
N ASN A 246 -25.76 18.49 32.64
CA ASN A 246 -26.79 17.53 33.07
C ASN A 246 -26.42 16.76 34.37
N VAL A 247 -25.63 17.37 35.26
CA VAL A 247 -25.27 16.74 36.53
C VAL A 247 -26.52 16.66 37.44
N PRO A 248 -26.80 15.48 38.05
CA PRO A 248 -27.93 15.32 38.96
C PRO A 248 -27.96 16.38 40.07
N HIS A 249 -29.17 16.84 40.40
CA HIS A 249 -29.37 17.90 41.37
C HIS A 249 -28.69 17.61 42.71
N GLU A 250 -28.77 16.37 43.21
CA GLU A 250 -28.20 15.95 44.50
C GLU A 250 -26.67 16.15 44.58
N ILE A 251 -25.97 15.83 43.49
CA ILE A 251 -24.51 15.97 43.38
C ILE A 251 -24.17 17.46 43.29
N ARG A 252 -24.88 18.18 42.42
CA ARG A 252 -24.69 19.61 42.20
C ARG A 252 -24.92 20.41 43.49
N SER A 253 -26.02 20.15 44.19
CA SER A 253 -26.36 20.85 45.44
C SER A 253 -25.30 20.62 46.50
N THR A 254 -24.76 19.39 46.59
CA THR A 254 -23.69 19.08 47.54
C THR A 254 -22.43 19.89 47.21
N PHE A 255 -21.95 19.89 45.97
CA PHE A 255 -20.76 20.67 45.59
C PHE A 255 -20.96 22.18 45.79
N VAL A 256 -22.09 22.73 45.38
CA VAL A 256 -22.39 24.15 45.54
C VAL A 256 -22.50 24.53 47.01
N ASN A 257 -23.15 23.71 47.84
CA ASN A 257 -23.24 23.96 49.28
C ASN A 257 -21.87 23.91 49.96
N MET A 258 -20.97 23.02 49.54
CA MET A 258 -19.60 22.96 50.07
C MET A 258 -18.78 24.19 49.71
N LEU A 259 -18.90 24.68 48.48
CA LEU A 259 -18.26 25.92 48.05
C LEU A 259 -18.82 27.13 48.80
N ARG A 260 -20.16 27.22 48.92
CA ARG A 260 -20.82 28.28 49.69
C ARG A 260 -20.43 28.26 51.17
N LEU A 261 -20.33 27.08 51.77
CA LEU A 261 -19.92 26.94 53.16
C LEU A 261 -18.49 27.43 53.37
N SER A 262 -17.59 27.09 52.45
CA SER A 262 -16.20 27.58 52.49
C SER A 262 -16.13 29.09 52.30
N ASP A 263 -16.83 29.63 51.30
CA ASP A 263 -16.89 31.07 51.04
C ASP A 263 -17.48 31.80 52.27
N PHE A 264 -18.55 31.25 52.86
CA PHE A 264 -19.18 31.80 54.07
C PHE A 264 -18.22 31.82 55.25
N SER A 265 -17.52 30.72 55.56
CA SER A 265 -16.53 30.68 56.65
C SER A 265 -15.41 31.71 56.43
N LYS A 266 -14.94 31.87 55.19
CA LYS A 266 -13.90 32.84 54.84
C LYS A 266 -14.32 34.29 55.08
N PHE A 267 -15.57 34.65 54.81
CA PHE A 267 -16.06 36.03 54.91
C PHE A 267 -16.75 36.35 56.24
N SER A 268 -17.38 35.37 56.90
CA SER A 268 -18.09 35.56 58.16
C SER A 268 -17.24 35.30 59.40
N GLY A 269 -16.14 34.53 59.27
CA GLY A 269 -15.33 34.09 60.41
C GLY A 269 -16.04 33.08 61.33
N ILE A 270 -17.24 32.64 60.99
CA ILE A 270 -18.01 31.63 61.73
C ILE A 270 -17.59 30.25 61.24
N ASN A 271 -17.17 29.39 62.17
CA ASN A 271 -16.70 28.05 61.87
C ASN A 271 -17.59 26.97 62.50
N LEU A 272 -17.75 25.86 61.78
CA LEU A 272 -18.44 24.67 62.27
C LEU A 272 -17.55 23.87 63.25
N SER A 273 -18.18 23.19 64.20
CA SER A 273 -17.54 22.21 65.10
C SER A 273 -17.01 20.98 64.34
N GLY A 274 -15.99 20.31 64.89
CA GLY A 274 -15.28 19.17 64.29
C GLY A 274 -16.18 18.01 63.83
N ASP A 275 -17.21 17.68 64.62
CA ASP A 275 -18.15 16.60 64.26
C ASP A 275 -18.96 16.93 63.00
N ASN A 276 -19.40 18.18 62.87
CA ASN A 276 -20.12 18.66 61.68
C ASN A 276 -19.21 18.70 60.45
N LEU A 277 -17.93 19.03 60.61
CA LEU A 277 -16.93 19.00 59.53
C LEU A 277 -16.72 17.58 58.97
N SER A 278 -16.74 16.56 59.83
CA SER A 278 -16.58 15.17 59.41
C SER A 278 -17.76 14.67 58.56
N LEU A 279 -18.99 15.06 58.92
CA LEU A 279 -20.21 14.76 58.16
C LEU A 279 -20.18 15.41 56.79
N VAL A 280 -19.86 16.71 56.75
CA VAL A 280 -19.70 17.52 55.54
C VAL A 280 -18.68 16.90 54.58
N LEU A 281 -17.55 16.42 55.10
CA LEU A 281 -16.51 15.78 54.29
C LEU A 281 -16.93 14.40 53.77
N ASN A 282 -17.73 13.64 54.53
CA ASN A 282 -18.30 12.37 54.09
C ASN A 282 -19.36 12.56 53.00
N ASP A 283 -20.19 13.59 53.11
CA ASP A 283 -21.16 13.94 52.07
C ASP A 283 -20.46 14.35 50.77
N LEU A 284 -19.36 15.10 50.87
CA LEU A 284 -18.53 15.44 49.72
C LEU A 284 -17.85 14.19 49.11
N LYS A 285 -17.36 13.26 49.92
CA LYS A 285 -16.80 11.97 49.45
C LYS A 285 -17.86 11.18 48.66
N LYS A 286 -19.10 11.10 49.18
CA LYS A 286 -20.23 10.44 48.50
C LYS A 286 -20.60 11.15 47.19
N ALA A 287 -20.74 12.48 47.21
CA ALA A 287 -21.05 13.25 46.01
C ALA A 287 -19.97 13.11 44.92
N ALA A 288 -18.69 13.09 45.31
CA ALA A 288 -17.60 12.85 44.37
C ALA A 288 -17.61 11.43 43.80
N PHE A 289 -17.94 10.42 44.61
CA PHE A 289 -18.11 9.05 44.13
C PHE A 289 -19.30 8.94 43.15
N ASN A 290 -20.45 9.51 43.49
CA ASN A 290 -21.63 9.52 42.63
C ASN A 290 -21.39 10.30 41.34
N PHE A 291 -20.60 11.38 41.38
CA PHE A 291 -20.19 12.13 40.20
C PHE A 291 -19.26 11.33 39.29
N GLU A 292 -18.40 10.48 39.85
CA GLU A 292 -17.60 9.55 39.07
C GLU A 292 -18.45 8.45 38.43
N GLU A 293 -19.43 7.88 39.15
CA GLU A 293 -20.36 6.91 38.60
C GLU A 293 -21.24 7.52 37.49
N PHE A 294 -21.76 8.75 37.69
CA PHE A 294 -22.49 9.49 36.66
C PHE A 294 -21.66 9.70 35.39
N ASN A 295 -20.39 10.13 35.53
CA ASN A 295 -19.48 10.29 34.40
C ASN A 295 -19.06 8.96 33.75
N ARG A 296 -19.28 7.82 34.43
CA ARG A 296 -19.06 6.47 33.88
C ARG A 296 -20.30 5.89 33.21
N GLY A 297 -21.48 6.36 33.60
CA GLY A 297 -22.79 5.85 33.20
C GLY A 297 -23.10 6.05 31.72
N ASP A 298 -23.19 7.28 31.22
CA ASP A 298 -23.84 7.51 29.91
C ASP A 298 -23.35 8.72 29.10
N ASN A 299 -22.19 9.32 29.41
CA ASN A 299 -21.69 10.51 28.71
C ASN A 299 -20.32 10.34 28.01
N VAL A 300 -19.92 9.10 27.70
CA VAL A 300 -18.77 8.86 26.79
C VAL A 300 -19.31 8.66 25.37
N ASN A 301 -19.98 9.68 24.84
CA ASN A 301 -20.13 9.88 23.40
C ASN A 301 -19.10 10.93 22.97
N ILE A 302 -17.83 10.50 22.90
CA ILE A 302 -16.78 11.13 22.09
C ILE A 302 -16.07 10.00 21.34
#